data_AF-A0A929IJX7-F1
#
_entry.id   AF-A0A929IJX7-F1
#
_cell.length_a   1.000
_cell.length_b   1.000
_cell.length_c   1.000
_cell.angle_alpha   90.00
_cell.angle_beta   90.00
_cell.angle_gamma   90.00
#
_symmetry.space_group_name_H-M   'P 1'
#
loop_
_entity.id
_entity.type
_entity.pdbx_description
1 polymer ?
#
loop_
_entity_poly.entity_id
_entity_poly.type
_entity_poly.pdbx_seq_one_letter_code
_entity_poly.pdbx_strand_id
1 'polypeptide(L)'
;MQLKDKSLFRQQCYIDGVWADADSGDTINVNNPATNDILGTVPKMGADETRRAIEAANAAWPAWRAKTAKERGDIIRRWFNLMLENQDDLGLLMTSEQGKPLPEAKGEVAYAASFLEWFAEEGRRAYGEVIPPHMADRRVVVIKEPIGVCAAITPWNFPAAMITRKAGPAMAAGCPMVVKPASATPYSALALAELAERAGVPKGVFSVVTGSAGAIGGEMTSNPIVRKLTFTGSTEIGKVLMQQCAGTVKKVSMELGGNAPFIVFDDADLDAAVEGAMASKYRNAGQTCVCANRMLVQDGVYDAFAAKLAEAVSGLKVGSGIDEGVSQGPLIDMSAVEKVEEHIADALAKGARLLAGGSRHELGQSFFQPTILADVDTSMKV
;
A
#
# COMPACT_ATOMS: atom_id res chain seq x y z
N MET A 1 -7.90 18.50 -10.61
CA MET A 1 -7.66 17.18 -11.23
C MET A 1 -8.39 17.10 -12.58
N GLN A 2 -7.69 16.84 -13.69
CA GLN A 2 -8.29 16.65 -15.02
C GLN A 2 -7.97 15.24 -15.53
N LEU A 3 -8.91 14.30 -15.41
CA LEU A 3 -8.77 12.92 -15.89
C LEU A 3 -9.29 12.80 -17.33
N LYS A 4 -8.64 11.97 -18.16
CA LYS A 4 -9.14 11.61 -19.49
C LYS A 4 -10.42 10.78 -19.36
N ASP A 5 -10.41 9.77 -18.50
CA ASP A 5 -11.58 9.02 -18.08
C ASP A 5 -12.07 9.47 -16.69
N LYS A 6 -13.13 10.28 -16.70
CA LYS A 6 -13.73 10.82 -15.47
C LYS A 6 -14.40 9.76 -14.60
N SER A 7 -14.77 8.61 -15.15
CA SER A 7 -15.45 7.57 -14.40
C SER A 7 -14.53 6.78 -13.45
N LEU A 8 -13.21 6.94 -13.58
CA LEU A 8 -12.23 6.44 -12.61
C LEU A 8 -12.29 7.18 -11.27
N PHE A 9 -12.76 8.42 -11.24
CA PHE A 9 -12.95 9.17 -10.01
C PHE A 9 -14.30 8.81 -9.36
N ARG A 10 -14.26 7.81 -8.48
CA ARG A 10 -15.43 7.30 -7.76
C ARG A 10 -15.45 7.82 -6.32
N GLN A 11 -16.61 8.32 -5.89
CA GLN A 11 -16.86 8.84 -4.55
C GLN A 11 -17.83 7.95 -3.75
N GLN A 12 -18.06 6.72 -4.20
CA GLN A 12 -18.96 5.73 -3.60
C GLN A 12 -18.17 4.43 -3.37
N CYS A 13 -18.60 3.60 -2.41
CA CYS A 13 -18.02 2.27 -2.19
C CYS A 13 -18.50 1.27 -3.24
N TYR A 14 -17.71 0.24 -3.52
CA TYR A 14 -18.07 -0.84 -4.44
C TYR A 14 -18.42 -2.09 -3.65
N ILE A 15 -19.72 -2.42 -3.54
CA ILE A 15 -20.25 -3.56 -2.79
C ILE A 15 -21.13 -4.39 -3.71
N ASP A 16 -20.80 -5.67 -3.88
CA ASP A 16 -21.58 -6.61 -4.71
C ASP A 16 -21.89 -6.11 -6.14
N GLY A 17 -20.92 -5.44 -6.77
CA GLY A 17 -21.15 -4.88 -8.10
C GLY A 17 -22.10 -3.68 -8.14
N VAL A 18 -22.23 -2.98 -7.02
CA VAL A 18 -23.04 -1.77 -6.88
C VAL A 18 -22.20 -0.67 -6.22
N TRP A 19 -22.30 0.54 -6.78
CA TRP A 19 -21.73 1.75 -6.20
C TRP A 19 -22.72 2.32 -5.17
N ALA A 20 -22.32 2.34 -3.90
CA ALA A 20 -23.20 2.66 -2.78
C ALA A 20 -22.61 3.69 -1.80
N ASP A 21 -23.49 4.52 -1.25
CA ASP A 21 -23.22 5.42 -0.13
C ASP A 21 -23.38 4.70 1.22
N ALA A 22 -22.96 5.34 2.31
CA ALA A 22 -23.13 4.79 3.66
C ALA A 22 -24.60 4.84 4.07
N ASP A 23 -25.04 3.90 4.90
CA ASP A 23 -26.44 3.83 5.33
C ASP A 23 -26.87 5.08 6.12
N SER A 24 -25.91 5.70 6.84
CA SER A 24 -26.14 6.96 7.55
C SER A 24 -26.10 8.21 6.66
N GLY A 25 -25.60 8.08 5.43
CA GLY A 25 -25.27 9.21 4.56
C GLY A 25 -24.00 9.97 4.95
N ASP A 26 -23.29 9.55 6.01
CA ASP A 26 -22.05 10.20 6.44
C ASP A 26 -20.91 9.97 5.44
N THR A 27 -20.02 10.96 5.34
CA THR A 27 -18.87 10.92 4.44
C THR A 27 -17.57 11.34 5.14
N ILE A 28 -16.45 11.05 4.49
CA ILE A 28 -15.09 11.45 4.87
C ILE A 28 -14.52 12.32 3.75
N ASN A 29 -14.01 13.50 4.09
CA ASN A 29 -13.28 14.34 3.15
C ASN A 29 -11.92 13.73 2.82
N VAL A 30 -11.55 13.80 1.54
CA VAL A 30 -10.21 13.43 1.07
C VAL A 30 -9.57 14.71 0.56
N ASN A 31 -8.44 15.08 1.17
CA ASN A 31 -7.76 16.33 0.87
C ASN A 31 -6.52 16.07 0.01
N ASN A 32 -6.16 17.03 -0.83
CA ASN A 32 -4.86 17.04 -1.49
C ASN A 32 -3.79 17.50 -0.49
N PRO A 33 -2.77 16.69 -0.15
CA PRO A 33 -1.76 17.08 0.84
C PRO A 33 -0.88 18.25 0.40
N ALA A 34 -0.78 18.54 -0.90
CA ALA A 34 0.01 19.67 -1.41
C ALA A 34 -0.69 21.03 -1.23
N THR A 35 -2.04 21.05 -1.25
CA THR A 35 -2.81 22.31 -1.22
C THR A 35 -3.79 22.40 -0.05
N ASN A 36 -4.07 21.27 0.61
CA ASN A 36 -5.14 21.05 1.57
C ASN A 36 -6.57 21.24 1.02
N ASP A 37 -6.72 21.37 -0.30
CA ASP A 37 -8.04 21.43 -0.94
C ASP A 37 -8.77 20.10 -0.81
N ILE A 38 -10.09 20.15 -0.64
CA ILE A 38 -10.95 18.96 -0.67
C ILE A 38 -11.06 18.50 -2.13
N LEU A 39 -10.57 17.28 -2.41
CA LEU A 39 -10.72 16.64 -3.71
C LEU A 39 -12.14 16.14 -3.94
N GLY A 40 -12.77 15.68 -2.87
CA GLY A 40 -14.11 15.11 -2.83
C GLY A 40 -14.37 14.43 -1.50
N THR A 41 -15.38 13.56 -1.48
CA THR A 41 -15.70 12.74 -0.31
C THR A 41 -15.79 11.26 -0.66
N VAL A 42 -15.76 10.40 0.36
CA VAL A 42 -16.10 8.97 0.27
C VAL A 42 -17.03 8.56 1.41
N PRO A 43 -17.82 7.49 1.28
CA PRO A 43 -18.73 7.06 2.33
C PRO A 43 -18.01 6.69 3.63
N LYS A 44 -18.62 7.04 4.76
CA LYS A 44 -18.15 6.67 6.10
C LYS A 44 -18.86 5.41 6.59
N MET A 45 -18.69 4.29 5.88
CA MET A 45 -19.36 3.04 6.23
C MET A 45 -18.87 2.45 7.57
N GLY A 46 -19.72 1.60 8.15
CA GLY A 46 -19.51 0.91 9.41
C GLY A 46 -19.56 -0.61 9.27
N ALA A 47 -20.01 -1.27 10.34
CA ALA A 47 -20.05 -2.72 10.43
C ALA A 47 -21.13 -3.34 9.53
N ASP A 48 -22.29 -2.69 9.37
CA ASP A 48 -23.42 -3.26 8.64
C ASP A 48 -23.16 -3.33 7.14
N GLU A 49 -22.60 -2.29 6.53
CA GLU A 49 -22.21 -2.32 5.11
C GLU A 49 -21.06 -3.30 4.87
N THR A 50 -20.13 -3.39 5.83
CA THR A 50 -19.03 -4.38 5.79
C THR A 50 -19.58 -5.80 5.84
N ARG A 51 -20.56 -6.08 6.70
CA ARG A 51 -21.24 -7.38 6.80
C ARG A 51 -21.88 -7.76 5.47
N ARG A 52 -22.61 -6.82 4.83
CA ARG A 52 -23.22 -7.05 3.51
C ARG A 52 -22.18 -7.36 2.43
N ALA A 53 -21.05 -6.66 2.42
CA ALA A 53 -19.95 -6.95 1.50
C ALA A 53 -19.35 -8.36 1.72
N ILE A 54 -19.20 -8.79 2.99
CA ILE A 54 -18.71 -10.12 3.34
C ILE A 54 -19.70 -11.22 2.94
N GLU A 55 -20.98 -11.01 3.17
CA GLU A 55 -22.05 -11.94 2.79
C GLU A 55 -22.15 -12.10 1.27
N ALA A 56 -22.08 -10.99 0.53
CA ALA A 56 -22.02 -11.00 -0.94
C ALA A 56 -20.79 -11.75 -1.46
N ALA A 57 -19.62 -11.51 -0.86
CA ALA A 57 -18.40 -12.25 -1.20
C ALA A 57 -18.58 -13.76 -0.99
N ASN A 58 -19.20 -14.17 0.12
CA ASN A 58 -19.48 -15.58 0.39
C ASN A 58 -20.47 -16.18 -0.62
N ALA A 59 -21.51 -15.44 -1.00
CA ALA A 59 -22.48 -15.87 -2.01
C ALA A 59 -21.86 -16.01 -3.41
N ALA A 60 -20.91 -15.14 -3.77
CA ALA A 60 -20.20 -15.19 -5.05
C ALA A 60 -19.14 -16.30 -5.11
N TRP A 61 -18.65 -16.77 -3.95
CA TRP A 61 -17.52 -17.68 -3.87
C TRP A 61 -17.70 -19.01 -4.63
N PRO A 62 -18.82 -19.76 -4.50
CA PRO A 62 -19.00 -21.04 -5.19
C PRO A 62 -18.81 -20.94 -6.71
N ALA A 63 -19.40 -19.92 -7.34
CA ALA A 63 -19.27 -19.72 -8.78
C ALA A 63 -17.84 -19.29 -9.18
N TRP A 64 -17.18 -18.47 -8.36
CA TRP A 64 -15.81 -18.03 -8.62
C TRP A 64 -14.78 -19.16 -8.50
N ARG A 65 -14.87 -19.97 -7.43
CA ARG A 65 -13.95 -21.11 -7.23
C ARG A 65 -14.15 -22.22 -8.25
N ALA A 66 -15.36 -22.35 -8.80
CA ALA A 66 -15.69 -23.36 -9.82
C ALA A 66 -15.09 -23.05 -11.20
N LYS A 67 -14.73 -21.78 -11.48
CA LYS A 67 -13.99 -21.43 -12.70
C LYS A 67 -12.65 -22.14 -12.73
N THR A 68 -12.18 -22.46 -13.94
CA THR A 68 -10.82 -22.94 -14.14
C THR A 68 -9.81 -21.85 -13.79
N ALA A 69 -8.59 -22.25 -13.44
CA ALA A 69 -7.49 -21.32 -13.24
C ALA A 69 -7.23 -20.45 -14.49
N LYS A 70 -7.46 -21.00 -15.69
CA LYS A 70 -7.34 -20.27 -16.95
C LYS A 70 -8.35 -19.13 -17.04
N GLU A 71 -9.63 -19.41 -16.82
CA GLU A 71 -10.70 -18.39 -16.88
C GLU A 71 -10.50 -17.27 -15.85
N ARG A 72 -10.08 -17.61 -14.63
CA ARG A 72 -9.74 -16.60 -13.61
C ARG A 72 -8.55 -15.75 -14.06
N GLY A 73 -7.49 -16.39 -14.54
CA GLY A 73 -6.31 -15.70 -15.05
C GLY A 73 -6.62 -14.76 -16.22
N ASP A 74 -7.50 -15.16 -17.15
CA ASP A 74 -7.89 -14.34 -18.30
C ASP A 74 -8.64 -13.06 -17.85
N ILE A 75 -9.48 -13.13 -16.80
CA ILE A 75 -10.14 -11.96 -16.20
C ILE A 75 -9.12 -11.03 -15.52
N ILE A 76 -8.23 -11.59 -14.69
CA ILE A 76 -7.20 -10.82 -13.97
C ILE A 76 -6.23 -10.16 -14.96
N ARG A 77 -5.88 -10.84 -16.07
CA ARG A 77 -5.05 -10.28 -17.14
C ARG A 77 -5.71 -9.08 -17.83
N ARG A 78 -7.04 -9.10 -18.06
CA ARG A 78 -7.76 -7.92 -18.56
C ARG A 78 -7.70 -6.75 -17.59
N TRP A 79 -7.80 -7.02 -16.29
CA TRP A 79 -7.66 -5.97 -15.27
C TRP A 79 -6.26 -5.36 -15.29
N PHE A 80 -5.21 -6.18 -15.40
CA PHE A 80 -3.83 -5.71 -15.63
C PHE A 80 -3.73 -4.79 -16.85
N ASN A 81 -4.26 -5.21 -18.01
CA ASN A 81 -4.21 -4.40 -19.24
C ASN A 81 -4.91 -3.04 -19.04
N LEU A 82 -6.11 -3.05 -18.45
CA LEU A 82 -6.88 -1.84 -18.17
C LEU A 82 -6.14 -0.87 -17.23
N MET A 83 -5.38 -1.38 -16.25
CA MET A 83 -4.55 -0.52 -15.40
C MET A 83 -3.44 0.18 -16.20
N LEU A 84 -2.79 -0.52 -17.13
CA LEU A 84 -1.75 0.06 -17.98
C LEU A 84 -2.32 1.05 -18.99
N GLU A 85 -3.47 0.73 -19.60
CA GLU A 85 -4.18 1.64 -20.52
C GLU A 85 -4.58 2.96 -19.84
N ASN A 86 -4.87 2.92 -18.53
CA ASN A 86 -5.28 4.08 -17.75
C ASN A 86 -4.16 4.59 -16.81
N GLN A 87 -2.89 4.26 -17.07
CA GLN A 87 -1.77 4.54 -16.18
C GLN A 87 -1.63 6.04 -15.85
N ASP A 88 -1.86 6.91 -16.82
CA ASP A 88 -1.77 8.37 -16.64
C ASP A 88 -2.80 8.89 -15.64
N ASP A 89 -4.06 8.51 -15.81
CA ASP A 89 -5.18 8.96 -14.97
C ASP A 89 -5.06 8.39 -13.55
N LEU A 90 -4.68 7.12 -13.43
CA LEU A 90 -4.41 6.48 -12.14
C LEU A 90 -3.23 7.15 -11.42
N GLY A 91 -2.17 7.50 -12.15
CA GLY A 91 -1.01 8.22 -11.61
C GLY A 91 -1.41 9.61 -11.10
N LEU A 92 -2.19 10.37 -11.89
CA LEU A 92 -2.65 11.69 -11.49
C LEU A 92 -3.58 11.64 -10.27
N LEU A 93 -4.49 10.68 -10.23
CA LEU A 93 -5.41 10.47 -9.11
C LEU A 93 -4.63 10.14 -7.82
N MET A 94 -3.66 9.23 -7.91
CA MET A 94 -2.78 8.85 -6.80
C MET A 94 -1.95 10.03 -6.29
N THR A 95 -1.29 10.77 -7.20
CA THR A 95 -0.54 11.98 -6.83
C THR A 95 -1.45 13.01 -6.15
N SER A 96 -2.69 13.15 -6.62
CA SER A 96 -3.63 14.14 -6.06
C SER A 96 -4.00 13.82 -4.60
N GLU A 97 -4.29 12.56 -4.26
CA GLU A 97 -4.70 12.18 -2.90
C GLU A 97 -3.54 11.85 -1.95
N GLN A 98 -2.40 11.39 -2.46
CA GLN A 98 -1.29 10.92 -1.64
C GLN A 98 -0.08 11.87 -1.62
N GLY A 99 0.14 12.63 -2.69
CA GLY A 99 1.17 13.67 -2.78
C GLY A 99 2.46 13.29 -3.53
N LYS A 100 2.76 12.01 -3.76
CA LYS A 100 4.01 11.64 -4.46
C LYS A 100 4.11 12.21 -5.87
N PRO A 101 5.34 12.46 -6.36
CA PRO A 101 5.56 12.91 -7.74
C PRO A 101 4.89 12.00 -8.78
N LEU A 102 4.33 12.59 -9.83
CA LEU A 102 3.60 11.89 -10.87
C LEU A 102 4.40 10.76 -11.54
N PRO A 103 5.72 10.91 -11.82
CA PRO A 103 6.53 9.79 -12.31
C PRO A 103 6.58 8.61 -11.32
N GLU A 104 6.68 8.87 -10.02
CA GLU A 104 6.63 7.82 -9.00
C GLU A 104 5.25 7.16 -8.94
N ALA A 105 4.16 7.94 -9.04
CA ALA A 105 2.80 7.41 -9.06
C ALA A 105 2.57 6.50 -10.28
N LYS A 106 3.00 6.91 -11.49
CA LYS A 106 2.94 6.06 -12.69
C LYS A 106 3.78 4.79 -12.53
N GLY A 107 4.96 4.91 -11.94
CA GLY A 107 5.81 3.77 -11.59
C GLY A 107 5.11 2.82 -10.62
N GLU A 108 4.41 3.34 -9.62
CA GLU A 108 3.57 2.51 -8.73
C GLU A 108 2.43 1.84 -9.49
N VAL A 109 1.73 2.53 -10.40
CA VAL A 109 0.64 1.91 -11.17
C VAL A 109 1.15 0.73 -11.98
N ALA A 110 2.30 0.87 -12.65
CA ALA A 110 2.94 -0.25 -13.36
C ALA A 110 3.33 -1.39 -12.40
N TYR A 111 3.94 -1.05 -11.27
CA TYR A 111 4.29 -2.03 -10.24
C TYR A 111 3.06 -2.75 -9.68
N ALA A 112 1.97 -2.02 -9.40
CA ALA A 112 0.70 -2.55 -8.94
C ALA A 112 0.10 -3.50 -9.97
N ALA A 113 0.09 -3.11 -11.24
CA ALA A 113 -0.41 -3.94 -12.34
C ALA A 113 0.38 -5.24 -12.46
N SER A 114 1.71 -5.20 -12.29
CA SER A 114 2.57 -6.40 -12.40
C SER A 114 2.17 -7.54 -11.45
N PHE A 115 1.60 -7.24 -10.27
CA PHE A 115 1.08 -8.28 -9.37
C PHE A 115 -0.13 -9.00 -9.96
N LEU A 116 -1.02 -8.29 -10.67
CA LEU A 116 -2.16 -8.91 -11.32
C LEU A 116 -1.69 -9.82 -12.46
N GLU A 117 -0.74 -9.36 -13.28
CA GLU A 117 -0.13 -10.19 -14.33
C GLU A 117 0.50 -11.45 -13.74
N TRP A 118 1.39 -11.28 -12.76
CA TRP A 118 2.07 -12.39 -12.09
C TRP A 118 1.09 -13.41 -11.50
N PHE A 119 0.09 -12.96 -10.74
CA PHE A 119 -0.84 -13.88 -10.10
C PHE A 119 -1.87 -14.48 -11.06
N ALA A 120 -2.21 -13.81 -12.17
CA ALA A 120 -2.99 -14.43 -13.25
C ALA A 120 -2.29 -15.67 -13.81
N GLU A 121 -0.96 -15.63 -13.88
CA GLU A 121 -0.12 -16.74 -14.29
C GLU A 121 0.03 -17.79 -13.19
N GLU A 122 0.33 -17.38 -11.96
CA GLU A 122 0.51 -18.30 -10.82
C GLU A 122 -0.76 -19.07 -10.46
N GLY A 123 -1.95 -18.53 -10.75
CA GLY A 123 -3.22 -19.24 -10.54
C GLY A 123 -3.28 -20.61 -11.25
N ARG A 124 -2.55 -20.77 -12.36
CA ARG A 124 -2.45 -22.02 -13.14
C ARG A 124 -1.41 -23.01 -12.59
N ARG A 125 -0.64 -22.59 -11.59
CA ARG A 125 0.53 -23.30 -11.04
C ARG A 125 0.36 -23.69 -9.57
N ALA A 126 -0.89 -23.79 -9.10
CA ALA A 126 -1.23 -24.29 -7.76
C ALA A 126 -1.05 -25.82 -7.64
N TYR A 127 0.17 -26.31 -7.88
CA TYR A 127 0.49 -27.73 -7.91
C TYR A 127 0.34 -28.38 -6.53
N GLY A 128 -0.30 -29.56 -6.54
CA GLY A 128 -0.32 -30.50 -5.42
C GLY A 128 0.90 -31.42 -5.42
N GLU A 129 0.87 -32.44 -4.56
CA GLU A 129 1.96 -33.41 -4.41
C GLU A 129 1.41 -34.84 -4.32
N VAL A 130 2.18 -35.81 -4.82
CA VAL A 130 1.96 -37.23 -4.58
C VAL A 130 3.15 -37.75 -3.78
N ILE A 131 2.90 -38.21 -2.56
CA ILE A 131 3.95 -38.55 -1.61
C ILE A 131 4.04 -40.08 -1.46
N PRO A 132 5.26 -40.66 -1.41
CA PRO A 132 5.43 -42.08 -1.15
C PRO A 132 4.64 -42.54 0.10
N PRO A 133 3.84 -43.61 0.00
CA PRO A 133 3.03 -44.04 1.12
C PRO A 133 3.87 -44.77 2.16
N HIS A 134 3.54 -44.58 3.44
CA HIS A 134 4.18 -45.28 4.57
C HIS A 134 3.66 -46.72 4.76
N MET A 135 2.55 -47.09 4.10
CA MET A 135 1.98 -48.44 4.08
C MET A 135 1.64 -48.83 2.63
N ALA A 136 1.85 -50.11 2.27
CA ALA A 136 1.75 -50.59 0.88
C ALA A 136 0.34 -50.42 0.26
N ASP A 137 -0.70 -50.45 1.08
CA ASP A 137 -2.11 -50.34 0.70
C ASP A 137 -2.66 -48.91 0.80
N ARG A 138 -1.78 -47.90 0.86
CA ARG A 138 -2.15 -46.48 0.93
C ARG A 138 -1.56 -45.67 -0.23
N ARG A 139 -2.17 -44.51 -0.48
CA ARG A 139 -1.65 -43.44 -1.35
C ARG A 139 -1.82 -42.12 -0.63
N VAL A 140 -0.86 -41.21 -0.78
CA VAL A 140 -0.89 -39.89 -0.16
C VAL A 140 -0.88 -38.84 -1.26
N VAL A 141 -1.93 -38.01 -1.29
CA VAL A 141 -2.09 -36.93 -2.25
C VAL A 141 -2.38 -35.64 -1.48
N VAL A 142 -1.68 -34.56 -1.83
CA VAL A 142 -1.89 -33.21 -1.32
C VAL A 142 -2.45 -32.35 -2.44
N ILE A 143 -3.54 -31.65 -2.18
CA ILE A 143 -4.14 -30.65 -3.08
C ILE A 143 -4.20 -29.29 -2.39
N LYS A 144 -4.24 -28.22 -3.19
CA LYS A 144 -4.35 -26.83 -2.69
C LYS A 144 -5.68 -26.25 -3.17
N GLU A 145 -6.50 -25.81 -2.22
CA GLU A 145 -7.81 -25.18 -2.48
C GLU A 145 -7.88 -23.76 -1.91
N PRO A 146 -8.74 -22.88 -2.46
CA PRO A 146 -8.96 -21.54 -1.90
C PRO A 146 -9.44 -21.60 -0.45
N ILE A 147 -8.89 -20.74 0.39
CA ILE A 147 -9.25 -20.70 1.82
C ILE A 147 -10.70 -20.24 2.05
N GLY A 148 -11.22 -19.34 1.20
CA GLY A 148 -12.55 -18.75 1.33
C GLY A 148 -12.52 -17.24 1.25
N VAL A 149 -13.49 -16.58 1.88
CA VAL A 149 -13.57 -15.10 1.88
C VAL A 149 -12.36 -14.50 2.59
N CYS A 150 -11.68 -13.60 1.88
CA CYS A 150 -10.52 -12.87 2.36
C CYS A 150 -10.90 -11.40 2.66
N ALA A 151 -10.29 -10.83 3.71
CA ALA A 151 -10.35 -9.41 4.00
C ALA A 151 -8.95 -8.80 3.87
N ALA A 152 -8.87 -7.59 3.30
CA ALA A 152 -7.64 -6.82 3.19
C ALA A 152 -7.81 -5.43 3.81
N ILE A 153 -6.84 -5.01 4.61
CA ILE A 153 -6.74 -3.64 5.12
C ILE A 153 -5.42 -3.06 4.63
N THR A 154 -5.46 -1.99 3.85
CA THR A 154 -4.29 -1.42 3.16
C THR A 154 -3.96 0.00 3.63
N PRO A 155 -2.66 0.37 3.65
CA PRO A 155 -2.19 1.70 4.06
C PRO A 155 -2.27 2.69 2.89
N TRP A 156 -1.88 3.93 3.16
CA TRP A 156 -1.96 5.06 2.23
C TRP A 156 -0.71 5.23 1.34
N ASN A 157 0.44 4.71 1.75
CA ASN A 157 1.71 5.05 1.11
C ASN A 157 1.90 4.46 -0.29
N PHE A 158 1.28 3.32 -0.57
CA PHE A 158 1.20 2.70 -1.90
C PHE A 158 -0.25 2.31 -2.18
N PRO A 159 -1.10 3.29 -2.48
CA PRO A 159 -2.55 3.12 -2.44
C PRO A 159 -3.08 2.22 -3.57
N ALA A 160 -2.32 1.99 -4.65
CA ALA A 160 -2.67 1.00 -5.67
C ALA A 160 -1.98 -0.34 -5.41
N ALA A 161 -0.65 -0.34 -5.21
CA ALA A 161 0.12 -1.58 -5.15
C ALA A 161 -0.23 -2.43 -3.94
N MET A 162 -0.61 -1.84 -2.80
CA MET A 162 -1.03 -2.61 -1.62
C MET A 162 -2.32 -3.39 -1.85
N ILE A 163 -3.16 -2.93 -2.77
CA ILE A 163 -4.41 -3.59 -3.12
C ILE A 163 -4.12 -4.77 -4.04
N THR A 164 -3.42 -4.56 -5.16
CA THR A 164 -3.17 -5.63 -6.14
C THR A 164 -2.27 -6.73 -5.59
N ARG A 165 -1.33 -6.40 -4.69
CA ARG A 165 -0.52 -7.39 -3.92
C ARG A 165 -1.36 -8.35 -3.08
N LYS A 166 -2.60 -7.99 -2.74
CA LYS A 166 -3.51 -8.78 -1.90
C LYS A 166 -4.65 -9.38 -2.72
N ALA A 167 -5.29 -8.58 -3.57
CA ALA A 167 -6.39 -8.99 -4.41
C ALA A 167 -5.95 -9.95 -5.53
N GLY A 168 -4.82 -9.68 -6.18
CA GLY A 168 -4.23 -10.53 -7.22
C GLY A 168 -4.10 -12.00 -6.78
N PRO A 169 -3.34 -12.32 -5.72
CA PRO A 169 -3.17 -13.70 -5.28
C PRO A 169 -4.48 -14.32 -4.75
N ALA A 170 -5.32 -13.54 -4.07
CA ALA A 170 -6.58 -14.05 -3.54
C ALA A 170 -7.52 -14.51 -4.66
N MET A 171 -7.76 -13.67 -5.67
CA MET A 171 -8.64 -14.03 -6.78
C MET A 171 -8.05 -15.12 -7.65
N ALA A 172 -6.73 -15.11 -7.91
CA ALA A 172 -6.07 -16.16 -8.67
C ALA A 172 -6.26 -17.54 -8.02
N ALA A 173 -6.13 -17.60 -6.69
CA ALA A 173 -6.38 -18.80 -5.89
C ALA A 173 -7.86 -19.23 -5.89
N GLY A 174 -8.79 -18.36 -6.29
CA GLY A 174 -10.24 -18.62 -6.29
C GLY A 174 -10.96 -18.11 -5.04
N CYS A 175 -10.40 -17.11 -4.34
CA CYS A 175 -11.01 -16.45 -3.19
C CYS A 175 -11.64 -15.10 -3.60
N PRO A 176 -12.83 -14.74 -3.09
CA PRO A 176 -13.31 -13.37 -3.13
C PRO A 176 -12.61 -12.52 -2.06
N MET A 177 -12.60 -11.19 -2.23
CA MET A 177 -11.93 -10.26 -1.32
C MET A 177 -12.72 -8.99 -1.06
N VAL A 178 -12.84 -8.62 0.22
CA VAL A 178 -13.31 -7.30 0.67
C VAL A 178 -12.12 -6.47 1.14
N VAL A 179 -11.94 -5.28 0.57
CA VAL A 179 -10.82 -4.39 0.85
C VAL A 179 -11.28 -3.14 1.58
N LYS A 180 -10.58 -2.78 2.66
CA LYS A 180 -10.66 -1.48 3.32
C LYS A 180 -9.37 -0.70 3.02
N PRO A 181 -9.40 0.33 2.15
CA PRO A 181 -8.24 1.18 1.90
C PRO A 181 -8.05 2.20 3.03
N ALA A 182 -6.89 2.85 3.07
CA ALA A 182 -6.68 3.98 3.96
C ALA A 182 -7.63 5.13 3.60
N SER A 183 -8.18 5.80 4.62
CA SER A 183 -9.17 6.87 4.40
C SER A 183 -8.54 8.13 3.80
N ALA A 184 -7.21 8.28 3.89
CA ALA A 184 -6.46 9.38 3.28
C ALA A 184 -6.29 9.21 1.75
N THR A 185 -6.33 7.98 1.24
CA THR A 185 -6.08 7.69 -0.19
C THR A 185 -7.05 6.63 -0.75
N PRO A 186 -8.37 6.82 -0.64
CA PRO A 186 -9.34 5.82 -1.05
C PRO A 186 -9.56 5.77 -2.57
N TYR A 187 -9.29 6.85 -3.31
CA TYR A 187 -9.70 6.97 -4.71
C TYR A 187 -8.92 6.03 -5.63
N SER A 188 -7.63 5.80 -5.38
CA SER A 188 -6.87 4.77 -6.09
C SER A 188 -7.53 3.40 -5.95
N ALA A 189 -8.05 3.05 -4.76
CA ALA A 189 -8.73 1.79 -4.51
C ALA A 189 -10.05 1.67 -5.29
N LEU A 190 -10.83 2.76 -5.32
CA LEU A 190 -12.11 2.80 -6.00
C LEU A 190 -11.93 2.79 -7.53
N ALA A 191 -10.93 3.49 -8.05
CA ALA A 191 -10.56 3.42 -9.48
C ALA A 191 -10.15 1.98 -9.87
N LEU A 192 -9.44 1.28 -8.99
CA LEU A 192 -9.11 -0.12 -9.20
C LEU A 192 -10.34 -1.04 -9.20
N ALA A 193 -11.35 -0.76 -8.36
CA ALA A 193 -12.63 -1.48 -8.39
C ALA A 193 -13.42 -1.25 -9.68
N GLU A 194 -13.45 0.00 -10.16
CA GLU A 194 -14.03 0.36 -11.46
C GLU A 194 -13.37 -0.41 -12.60
N LEU A 195 -12.04 -0.50 -12.63
CA LEU A 195 -11.33 -1.28 -13.64
C LEU A 195 -11.52 -2.80 -13.47
N ALA A 196 -11.66 -3.30 -12.25
CA ALA A 196 -11.99 -4.70 -11.99
C ALA A 196 -13.36 -5.08 -12.56
N GLU A 197 -14.36 -4.21 -12.37
CA GLU A 197 -15.70 -4.36 -12.95
C GLU A 197 -15.63 -4.45 -14.48
N ARG A 198 -14.93 -3.50 -15.11
CA ARG A 198 -14.72 -3.50 -16.59
C ARG A 198 -13.97 -4.73 -17.09
N ALA A 199 -13.06 -5.28 -16.29
CA ALA A 199 -12.33 -6.51 -16.63
C ALA A 199 -13.24 -7.76 -16.63
N GLY A 200 -14.44 -7.65 -16.05
CA GLY A 200 -15.39 -8.74 -15.88
C GLY A 200 -15.16 -9.55 -14.61
N VAL A 201 -14.61 -8.93 -13.55
CA VAL A 201 -14.64 -9.53 -12.22
C VAL A 201 -16.10 -9.66 -11.78
N PRO A 202 -16.60 -10.87 -11.45
CA PRO A 202 -18.00 -11.04 -11.10
C PRO A 202 -18.39 -10.27 -9.83
N LYS A 203 -19.67 -9.88 -9.75
CA LYS A 203 -20.25 -9.22 -8.58
C LYS A 203 -19.97 -10.03 -7.31
N GLY A 204 -19.58 -9.32 -6.24
CA GLY A 204 -19.20 -9.89 -4.96
C GLY A 204 -17.79 -10.48 -4.86
N VAL A 205 -17.11 -10.77 -5.99
CA VAL A 205 -15.74 -11.33 -5.95
C VAL A 205 -14.72 -10.30 -5.45
N PHE A 206 -14.95 -9.03 -5.74
CA PHE A 206 -14.14 -7.92 -5.25
C PHE A 206 -15.05 -6.81 -4.74
N SER A 207 -14.76 -6.30 -3.54
CA SER A 207 -15.50 -5.18 -2.95
C SER A 207 -14.53 -4.24 -2.24
N VAL A 208 -14.83 -2.95 -2.26
CA VAL A 208 -14.04 -1.89 -1.62
C VAL A 208 -14.96 -1.07 -0.71
N VAL A 209 -14.66 -1.08 0.58
CA VAL A 209 -15.44 -0.43 1.64
C VAL A 209 -14.58 0.65 2.31
N THR A 210 -15.00 1.91 2.22
CA THR A 210 -14.38 3.04 2.91
C THR A 210 -15.14 3.38 4.18
N GLY A 211 -14.45 3.89 5.19
CA GLY A 211 -15.12 4.34 6.41
C GLY A 211 -14.28 4.20 7.68
N SER A 212 -14.96 3.93 8.80
CA SER A 212 -14.33 3.85 10.11
C SER A 212 -13.39 2.65 10.20
N ALA A 213 -12.10 2.90 10.45
CA ALA A 213 -11.09 1.84 10.55
C ALA A 213 -11.45 0.82 11.65
N GLY A 214 -11.95 1.30 12.80
CA GLY A 214 -12.34 0.43 13.92
C GLY A 214 -13.61 -0.38 13.64
N ALA A 215 -14.64 0.23 13.06
CA ALA A 215 -15.90 -0.46 12.80
C ALA A 215 -15.75 -1.53 11.70
N ILE A 216 -15.12 -1.15 10.57
CA ILE A 216 -14.87 -2.07 9.45
C ILE A 216 -13.89 -3.17 9.88
N GLY A 217 -12.78 -2.80 10.54
CA GLY A 217 -11.78 -3.77 11.01
C GLY A 217 -12.35 -4.73 12.05
N GLY A 218 -13.18 -4.25 12.97
CA GLY A 218 -13.89 -5.07 13.95
C GLY A 218 -14.82 -6.10 13.30
N GLU A 219 -15.60 -5.69 12.30
CA GLU A 219 -16.45 -6.62 11.56
C GLU A 219 -15.61 -7.65 10.78
N MET A 220 -14.58 -7.22 10.06
CA MET A 220 -13.70 -8.12 9.29
C MET A 220 -12.99 -9.17 10.16
N THR A 221 -12.62 -8.80 11.40
CA THR A 221 -11.90 -9.68 12.33
C THR A 221 -12.82 -10.57 13.16
N SER A 222 -14.07 -10.16 13.42
CA SER A 222 -15.02 -10.95 14.22
C SER A 222 -15.91 -11.87 13.37
N ASN A 223 -16.25 -11.49 12.13
CA ASN A 223 -17.18 -12.24 11.30
C ASN A 223 -16.61 -13.61 10.88
N PRO A 224 -17.26 -14.75 11.20
CA PRO A 224 -16.72 -16.09 10.94
C PRO A 224 -16.65 -16.46 9.45
N ILE A 225 -17.34 -15.74 8.56
CA ILE A 225 -17.26 -15.94 7.11
C ILE A 225 -15.86 -15.60 6.59
N VAL A 226 -15.23 -14.55 7.13
CA VAL A 226 -13.86 -14.17 6.77
C VAL A 226 -12.89 -15.21 7.34
N ARG A 227 -12.15 -15.90 6.47
CA ARG A 227 -11.19 -16.96 6.87
C ARG A 227 -9.73 -16.53 6.80
N LYS A 228 -9.46 -15.44 6.09
CA LYS A 228 -8.13 -14.85 5.91
C LYS A 228 -8.21 -13.34 6.11
N LEU A 229 -7.33 -12.80 6.95
CA LEU A 229 -7.04 -11.36 6.99
C LEU A 229 -5.63 -11.11 6.44
N THR A 230 -5.46 -10.06 5.65
CA THR A 230 -4.14 -9.54 5.25
C THR A 230 -4.08 -8.05 5.51
N PHE A 231 -3.08 -7.63 6.26
CA PHE A 231 -2.93 -6.25 6.69
C PHE A 231 -1.53 -5.73 6.36
N THR A 232 -1.47 -4.48 5.94
CA THR A 232 -0.22 -3.72 5.89
C THR A 232 -0.41 -2.39 6.60
N GLY A 233 0.49 -2.05 7.51
CA GLY A 233 0.38 -0.83 8.31
C GLY A 233 1.25 -0.86 9.55
N SER A 234 0.85 -0.17 10.61
CA SER A 234 1.67 -0.06 11.82
C SER A 234 1.71 -1.37 12.61
N THR A 235 2.82 -1.59 13.32
CA THR A 235 3.01 -2.78 14.16
C THR A 235 1.98 -2.86 15.28
N GLU A 236 1.59 -1.71 15.85
CA GLU A 236 0.60 -1.61 16.92
C GLU A 236 -0.76 -2.13 16.46
N ILE A 237 -1.24 -1.66 15.30
CA ILE A 237 -2.53 -2.09 14.74
C ILE A 237 -2.46 -3.55 14.28
N GLY A 238 -1.32 -3.99 13.73
CA GLY A 238 -1.11 -5.40 13.36
C GLY A 238 -1.29 -6.35 14.56
N LYS A 239 -0.76 -6.00 15.73
CA LYS A 239 -0.93 -6.78 16.97
C LYS A 239 -2.40 -6.85 17.40
N VAL A 240 -3.12 -5.71 17.36
CA VAL A 240 -4.56 -5.66 17.68
C VAL A 240 -5.37 -6.55 16.73
N LEU A 241 -5.15 -6.43 15.43
CA LEU A 241 -5.86 -7.22 14.42
C LEU A 241 -5.58 -8.73 14.57
N MET A 242 -4.32 -9.09 14.89
CA MET A 242 -3.94 -10.48 15.13
C MET A 242 -4.64 -11.05 16.38
N GLN A 243 -4.72 -10.27 17.46
CA GLN A 243 -5.46 -10.65 18.66
C GLN A 243 -6.95 -10.85 18.37
N GLN A 244 -7.58 -9.94 17.62
CA GLN A 244 -8.99 -10.06 17.25
C GLN A 244 -9.26 -11.29 16.37
N CYS A 245 -8.35 -11.59 15.42
CA CYS A 245 -8.45 -12.76 14.55
C CYS A 245 -8.38 -14.11 15.29
N ALA A 246 -7.84 -14.14 16.51
CA ALA A 246 -7.76 -15.36 17.30
C ALA A 246 -9.14 -15.93 17.66
N GLY A 247 -10.17 -15.08 17.78
CA GLY A 247 -11.54 -15.50 18.14
C GLY A 247 -12.18 -16.47 17.14
N THR A 248 -11.70 -16.53 15.90
CA THR A 248 -12.17 -17.47 14.86
C THR A 248 -11.04 -18.23 14.17
N VAL A 249 -9.82 -18.16 14.74
CA VAL A 249 -8.61 -18.83 14.23
C VAL A 249 -8.33 -18.51 12.74
N LYS A 250 -8.52 -17.24 12.34
CA LYS A 250 -8.28 -16.82 10.95
C LYS A 250 -6.81 -16.93 10.57
N LYS A 251 -6.53 -17.25 9.30
CA LYS A 251 -5.17 -17.16 8.77
C LYS A 251 -4.79 -15.69 8.55
N VAL A 252 -3.76 -15.21 9.23
CA VAL A 252 -3.31 -13.80 9.14
C VAL A 252 -2.04 -13.64 8.30
N SER A 253 -1.86 -12.48 7.66
CA SER A 253 -0.62 -12.04 7.01
C SER A 253 -0.42 -10.58 7.39
N MET A 254 0.76 -10.25 7.92
CA MET A 254 1.05 -8.95 8.50
C MET A 254 2.35 -8.40 7.92
N GLU A 255 2.26 -7.30 7.17
CA GLU A 255 3.40 -6.52 6.73
C GLU A 255 3.44 -5.24 7.57
N LEU A 256 4.37 -5.15 8.52
CA LEU A 256 4.33 -4.15 9.60
C LEU A 256 5.47 -3.13 9.48
N GLY A 257 5.76 -2.43 10.58
CA GLY A 257 6.86 -1.46 10.63
C GLY A 257 8.23 -2.11 10.49
N GLY A 258 9.15 -1.41 9.81
CA GLY A 258 10.56 -1.74 9.71
C GLY A 258 11.45 -0.65 10.32
N ASN A 259 12.73 -0.96 10.51
CA ASN A 259 13.78 0.00 10.86
C ASN A 259 15.07 -0.38 10.08
N ALA A 260 15.02 -0.18 8.76
CA ALA A 260 15.99 -0.74 7.82
C ALA A 260 17.38 -0.09 7.98
N PRO A 261 18.44 -0.87 8.27
CA PRO A 261 19.80 -0.41 8.15
C PRO A 261 20.25 -0.42 6.68
N PHE A 262 20.92 0.64 6.24
CA PHE A 262 21.66 0.71 4.99
C PHE A 262 23.15 0.79 5.34
N ILE A 263 23.95 -0.18 4.90
CA ILE A 263 25.33 -0.37 5.40
C ILE A 263 26.31 -0.13 4.26
N VAL A 264 27.29 0.75 4.48
CA VAL A 264 28.36 1.09 3.53
C VAL A 264 29.70 0.77 4.17
N PHE A 265 30.43 -0.18 3.58
CA PHE A 265 31.78 -0.57 3.98
C PHE A 265 32.84 0.22 3.20
N ASP A 266 34.09 0.16 3.66
CA ASP A 266 35.23 0.86 3.07
C ASP A 266 35.51 0.47 1.60
N ASP A 267 35.14 -0.75 1.21
CA ASP A 267 35.32 -1.31 -0.14
C ASP A 267 34.11 -1.08 -1.07
N ALA A 268 33.10 -0.34 -0.60
CA ALA A 268 31.95 0.01 -1.41
C ALA A 268 32.32 1.00 -2.52
N ASP A 269 31.70 0.84 -3.69
CA ASP A 269 31.59 1.93 -4.66
C ASP A 269 30.72 3.03 -4.05
N LEU A 270 31.36 4.12 -3.61
CA LEU A 270 30.67 5.19 -2.88
C LEU A 270 29.66 5.94 -3.74
N ASP A 271 29.89 6.08 -5.05
CA ASP A 271 28.95 6.76 -5.93
C ASP A 271 27.69 5.90 -6.09
N ALA A 272 27.86 4.60 -6.33
CA ALA A 272 26.73 3.66 -6.37
C ALA A 272 26.01 3.55 -5.01
N ALA A 273 26.75 3.60 -3.90
CA ALA A 273 26.16 3.60 -2.56
C ALA A 273 25.29 4.84 -2.31
N VAL A 274 25.72 6.02 -2.78
CA VAL A 274 24.94 7.26 -2.69
C VAL A 274 23.69 7.17 -3.56
N GLU A 275 23.78 6.67 -4.80
CA GLU A 275 22.60 6.44 -5.64
C GLU A 275 21.57 5.49 -4.96
N GLY A 276 22.06 4.40 -4.38
CA GLY A 276 21.24 3.45 -3.62
C GLY A 276 20.62 4.08 -2.36
N ALA A 277 21.38 4.91 -1.64
CA ALA A 277 20.88 5.65 -0.49
C ALA A 277 19.79 6.65 -0.90
N MET A 278 19.98 7.37 -2.01
CA MET A 278 19.00 8.31 -2.55
C MET A 278 17.68 7.61 -2.90
N ALA A 279 17.76 6.52 -3.67
CA ALA A 279 16.59 5.75 -4.10
C ALA A 279 15.86 5.04 -2.95
N SER A 280 16.59 4.61 -1.91
CA SER A 280 16.01 3.90 -0.76
C SER A 280 15.49 4.84 0.33
N LYS A 281 16.10 6.01 0.54
CA LYS A 281 15.71 6.95 1.61
C LYS A 281 14.66 7.96 1.18
N TYR A 282 14.79 8.54 -0.01
CA TYR A 282 14.00 9.72 -0.39
C TYR A 282 12.84 9.41 -1.34
N ARG A 283 12.76 8.20 -1.91
CA ARG A 283 11.56 7.75 -2.64
C ARG A 283 10.31 7.89 -1.78
N ASN A 284 9.21 8.39 -2.35
CA ASN A 284 7.96 8.67 -1.65
C ASN A 284 8.15 9.56 -0.41
N ALA A 285 9.13 10.48 -0.43
CA ALA A 285 9.54 11.31 0.71
C ALA A 285 9.88 10.50 1.97
N GLY A 286 10.46 9.29 1.80
CA GLY A 286 10.80 8.40 2.92
C GLY A 286 9.63 7.64 3.53
N GLN A 287 8.43 7.77 2.96
CA GLN A 287 7.19 7.19 3.49
C GLN A 287 6.97 5.75 3.00
N THR A 288 8.00 4.90 3.05
CA THR A 288 7.88 3.49 2.67
C THR A 288 8.33 2.57 3.79
N CYS A 289 7.72 1.39 3.91
CA CYS A 289 8.08 0.42 4.95
C CYS A 289 9.50 -0.16 4.80
N VAL A 290 10.08 -0.05 3.61
CA VAL A 290 11.43 -0.55 3.27
C VAL A 290 12.45 0.59 3.14
N CYS A 291 12.06 1.83 3.43
CA CYS A 291 12.98 2.96 3.34
C CYS A 291 14.14 2.77 4.31
N ALA A 292 15.34 3.14 3.85
CA ALA A 292 16.51 3.22 4.73
C ALA A 292 16.16 4.13 5.91
N ASN A 293 16.25 3.60 7.13
CA ASN A 293 15.96 4.37 8.33
C ASN A 293 17.24 4.80 9.03
N ARG A 294 18.25 3.92 9.07
CA ARG A 294 19.58 4.19 9.62
C ARG A 294 20.65 3.91 8.56
N MET A 295 21.53 4.86 8.31
CA MET A 295 22.67 4.69 7.42
C MET A 295 23.91 4.44 8.28
N LEU A 296 24.50 3.24 8.17
CA LEU A 296 25.68 2.81 8.91
C LEU A 296 26.86 2.83 7.93
N VAL A 297 27.80 3.74 8.14
CA VAL A 297 28.92 3.98 7.22
C VAL A 297 30.21 3.73 7.98
N GLN A 298 31.11 2.93 7.41
CA GLN A 298 32.38 2.59 8.02
C GLN A 298 33.30 3.82 8.12
N ASP A 299 34.08 3.90 9.20
CA ASP A 299 34.88 5.09 9.55
C ASP A 299 35.78 5.59 8.42
N GLY A 300 36.38 4.70 7.63
CA GLY A 300 37.31 5.05 6.55
C GLY A 300 36.66 5.80 5.39
N VAL A 301 35.34 5.69 5.22
CA VAL A 301 34.57 6.31 4.14
C VAL A 301 33.46 7.24 4.64
N TYR A 302 33.33 7.44 5.95
CA TYR A 302 32.26 8.22 6.59
C TYR A 302 32.11 9.63 6.00
N ASP A 303 33.18 10.43 6.08
CA ASP A 303 33.14 11.84 5.65
C ASP A 303 32.89 11.97 4.15
N ALA A 304 33.51 11.09 3.34
CA ALA A 304 33.37 11.10 1.90
C ALA A 304 31.93 10.77 1.47
N PHE A 305 31.32 9.75 2.07
CA PHE A 305 29.94 9.39 1.82
C PHE A 305 28.98 10.49 2.28
N ALA A 306 29.17 11.03 3.50
CA ALA A 306 28.32 12.08 4.05
C ALA A 306 28.32 13.35 3.19
N ALA A 307 29.50 13.76 2.68
CA ALA A 307 29.61 14.91 1.79
C ALA A 307 28.89 14.68 0.45
N LYS A 308 29.11 13.53 -0.20
CA LYS A 308 28.44 13.18 -1.47
C LYS A 308 26.93 13.08 -1.32
N LEU A 309 26.46 12.49 -0.23
CA LEU A 309 25.03 12.40 0.05
C LEU A 309 24.42 13.78 0.30
N ALA A 310 25.11 14.66 1.04
CA ALA A 310 24.65 16.03 1.26
C ALA A 310 24.52 16.84 -0.02
N GLU A 311 25.46 16.69 -0.96
CA GLU A 311 25.37 17.28 -2.28
C GLU A 311 24.15 16.75 -3.06
N ALA A 312 23.98 15.42 -3.12
CA ALA A 312 22.86 14.79 -3.82
C ALA A 312 21.48 15.19 -3.25
N VAL A 313 21.36 15.24 -1.91
CA VAL A 313 20.12 15.62 -1.22
C VAL A 313 19.78 17.09 -1.43
N SER A 314 20.78 17.96 -1.46
CA SER A 314 20.59 19.40 -1.72
C SER A 314 20.06 19.68 -3.13
N GLY A 315 20.25 18.74 -4.07
CA GLY A 315 19.70 18.82 -5.43
C GLY A 315 18.23 18.38 -5.56
N LEU A 316 17.59 17.87 -4.50
CA LEU A 316 16.21 17.41 -4.57
C LEU A 316 15.22 18.58 -4.63
N LYS A 317 14.36 18.58 -5.65
CA LYS A 317 13.31 19.59 -5.83
C LYS A 317 12.05 19.17 -5.07
N VAL A 318 11.71 19.92 -4.03
CA VAL A 318 10.45 19.81 -3.29
C VAL A 318 9.37 20.62 -3.99
N GLY A 319 8.16 20.06 -4.14
CA GLY A 319 7.05 20.76 -4.76
C GLY A 319 5.81 19.89 -4.95
N SER A 320 4.80 20.45 -5.61
CA SER A 320 3.59 19.68 -5.94
C SER A 320 3.95 18.51 -6.86
N GLY A 321 3.40 17.33 -6.58
CA GLY A 321 3.75 16.12 -7.32
C GLY A 321 3.40 16.16 -8.82
N ILE A 322 2.56 17.11 -9.25
CA ILE A 322 2.21 17.31 -10.68
C ILE A 322 3.16 18.26 -11.41
N ASP A 323 4.02 19.00 -10.69
CA ASP A 323 4.92 19.98 -11.29
C ASP A 323 6.15 19.30 -11.90
N GLU A 324 6.63 19.83 -13.02
CA GLU A 324 7.77 19.27 -13.73
C GLU A 324 9.06 19.32 -12.89
N GLY A 325 9.80 18.21 -12.91
CA GLY A 325 11.10 18.06 -12.23
C GLY A 325 11.01 17.92 -10.70
N VAL A 326 9.81 17.93 -10.10
CA VAL A 326 9.66 17.66 -8.66
C VAL A 326 10.02 16.20 -8.39
N SER A 327 10.90 16.00 -7.41
CA SER A 327 11.31 14.68 -6.94
C SER A 327 10.90 14.41 -5.50
N GLN A 328 10.41 15.41 -4.76
CA GLN A 328 9.92 15.28 -3.39
C GLN A 328 8.56 15.95 -3.23
N GLY A 329 7.53 15.15 -2.96
CA GLY A 329 6.18 15.64 -2.64
C GLY A 329 6.01 16.00 -1.16
N PRO A 330 4.80 16.42 -0.75
CA PRO A 330 4.49 16.62 0.66
C PRO A 330 4.43 15.28 1.41
N LEU A 331 4.60 15.33 2.73
CA LEU A 331 4.21 14.23 3.61
C LEU A 331 2.69 14.08 3.64
N ILE A 332 2.20 12.91 4.06
CA ILE A 332 0.77 12.59 3.98
C ILE A 332 -0.11 13.51 4.85
N ASP A 333 0.39 13.92 6.01
CA ASP A 333 -0.31 14.78 6.97
C ASP A 333 0.66 15.49 7.92
N MET A 334 0.10 16.33 8.80
CA MET A 334 0.88 17.07 9.81
C MET A 334 1.45 16.19 10.92
N SER A 335 0.83 15.03 11.22
CA SER A 335 1.39 14.12 12.22
C SER A 335 2.71 13.50 11.73
N ALA A 336 2.83 13.25 10.42
CA ALA A 336 4.07 12.83 9.80
C ALA A 336 5.16 13.93 9.88
N VAL A 337 4.79 15.20 9.65
CA VAL A 337 5.71 16.35 9.82
C VAL A 337 6.23 16.43 11.25
N GLU A 338 5.33 16.44 12.22
CA GLU A 338 5.65 16.57 13.64
C GLU A 338 6.58 15.44 14.12
N LYS A 339 6.39 14.22 13.60
CA LYS A 339 7.27 13.09 13.91
C LYS A 339 8.69 13.28 13.36
N VAL A 340 8.83 13.84 12.16
CA VAL A 340 10.16 14.14 11.59
C VAL A 340 10.86 15.22 12.43
N GLU A 341 10.12 16.26 12.83
CA GLU A 341 10.62 17.31 13.73
C GLU A 341 11.07 16.75 15.07
N GLU A 342 10.29 15.83 15.67
CA GLU A 342 10.62 15.14 16.91
C GLU A 342 11.95 14.38 16.81
N HIS A 343 12.16 13.64 15.72
CA HIS A 343 13.39 12.87 15.50
C HIS A 343 14.61 13.78 15.32
N ILE A 344 14.47 14.87 14.57
CA ILE A 344 15.54 15.85 14.37
C ILE A 344 15.90 16.52 15.70
N ALA A 345 14.89 16.99 16.44
CA ALA A 345 15.10 17.66 17.72
C ALA A 345 15.78 16.75 18.75
N ASP A 346 15.35 15.47 18.85
CA ASP A 346 15.96 14.48 19.73
C ASP A 346 17.44 14.23 19.38
N ALA A 347 17.75 14.06 18.10
CA ALA A 347 19.10 13.80 17.64
C ALA A 347 20.03 15.00 17.89
N LEU A 348 19.59 16.22 17.56
CA LEU A 348 20.36 17.44 17.79
C LEU A 348 20.60 17.69 19.29
N ALA A 349 19.59 17.43 20.14
CA ALA A 349 19.72 17.56 21.59
C ALA A 349 20.75 16.57 22.19
N LYS A 350 21.06 15.49 21.47
CA LYS A 350 22.02 14.45 21.85
C LYS A 350 23.37 14.57 21.12
N GLY A 351 23.59 15.64 20.37
CA GLY A 351 24.89 15.96 19.77
C GLY A 351 25.05 15.56 18.30
N ALA A 352 23.99 15.09 17.62
CA ALA A 352 24.04 14.95 16.17
C ALA A 352 24.21 16.31 15.49
N ARG A 353 24.75 16.30 14.28
CA ARG A 353 24.99 17.50 13.48
C ARG A 353 24.13 17.51 12.23
N LEU A 354 23.49 18.64 11.94
CA LEU A 354 22.69 18.83 10.74
C LEU A 354 23.59 19.12 9.53
N LEU A 355 23.50 18.31 8.48
CA LEU A 355 24.26 18.50 7.23
C LEU A 355 23.44 19.17 6.12
N ALA A 356 22.14 18.89 6.05
CA ALA A 356 21.22 19.42 5.05
C ALA A 356 19.79 19.46 5.58
N GLY A 357 18.99 20.43 5.12
CA GLY A 357 17.57 20.56 5.45
C GLY A 357 17.32 20.85 6.93
N GLY A 358 16.42 20.08 7.55
CA GLY A 358 16.16 20.10 8.99
C GLY A 358 14.94 20.90 9.44
N SER A 359 14.17 21.46 8.51
CA SER A 359 12.99 22.27 8.83
C SER A 359 11.81 22.06 7.86
N ARG A 360 10.63 22.55 8.25
CA ARG A 360 9.47 22.61 7.34
C ARG A 360 9.84 23.40 6.09
N HIS A 361 9.32 22.98 4.94
CA HIS A 361 9.60 23.69 3.69
C HIS A 361 8.81 25.01 3.63
N GLU A 362 9.33 26.01 2.91
CA GLU A 362 8.70 27.33 2.75
C GLU A 362 7.32 27.30 2.05
N LEU A 363 7.04 26.20 1.33
CA LEU A 363 5.74 25.95 0.69
C LEU A 363 4.61 25.71 1.72
N GLY A 364 4.95 25.49 3.00
CA GLY A 364 3.99 25.25 4.07
C GLY A 364 3.32 23.87 3.96
N GLN A 365 2.11 23.74 4.51
CA GLN A 365 1.34 22.48 4.57
C GLN A 365 2.20 21.34 5.14
N SER A 366 2.12 20.15 4.55
CA SER A 366 2.92 18.99 4.93
C SER A 366 4.24 18.86 4.13
N PHE A 367 4.72 19.92 3.47
CA PHE A 367 6.04 19.92 2.84
C PHE A 367 7.16 20.02 3.88
N PHE A 368 8.18 19.18 3.74
CA PHE A 368 9.34 19.14 4.63
C PHE A 368 10.64 19.08 3.82
N GLN A 369 11.72 19.68 4.35
CA GLN A 369 13.01 19.66 3.68
C GLN A 369 13.68 18.27 3.79
N PRO A 370 14.17 17.69 2.69
CA PRO A 370 15.05 16.52 2.75
C PRO A 370 16.21 16.78 3.71
N THR A 371 16.37 15.92 4.72
CA THR A 371 17.25 16.17 5.85
C THR A 371 18.34 15.12 5.96
N ILE A 372 19.54 15.54 6.37
CA ILE A 372 20.65 14.65 6.74
C ILE A 372 21.18 15.05 8.12
N LEU A 373 21.31 14.05 8.99
CA LEU A 373 21.97 14.14 10.29
C LEU A 373 23.25 13.29 10.26
N ALA A 374 24.36 13.88 10.67
CA ALA A 374 25.63 13.21 10.94
C ALA A 374 25.83 13.04 12.44
N ASP A 375 26.85 12.25 12.81
CA ASP A 375 27.25 12.02 14.19
C ASP A 375 26.10 11.43 15.05
N VAL A 376 25.24 10.61 14.41
CA VAL A 376 24.10 9.94 15.03
C VAL A 376 24.54 8.66 15.74
N ASP A 377 24.10 8.48 16.99
CA ASP A 377 24.39 7.27 17.79
C ASP A 377 23.13 6.49 18.17
N THR A 378 23.32 5.34 18.82
CA THR A 378 22.23 4.41 19.20
C THR A 378 21.35 4.90 20.36
N SER A 379 21.66 6.03 20.98
CA SER A 379 20.84 6.64 22.04
C SER A 379 19.74 7.56 21.48
N MET A 380 19.87 7.96 20.21
CA MET A 380 18.91 8.82 19.51
C MET A 380 17.68 8.01 19.07
N LYS A 381 16.51 8.65 19.00
CA LYS A 381 15.23 7.97 18.70
C LYS A 381 15.16 7.33 17.30
N VAL A 382 15.93 7.85 16.34
CA VAL A 382 15.82 7.57 14.90
C VAL A 382 16.16 6.14 14.49
#